data_AF-A0A7C6S3V3-F1
#
_entry.id   AF-A0A7C6S3V3-F1
#
_cell.length_a   1.000
_cell.length_b   1.000
_cell.length_c   1.000
_cell.angle_alpha   90.00
_cell.angle_beta   90.00
_cell.angle_gamma   90.00
#
_symmetry.space_group_name_H-M   'P 1'
#
loop_
_entity.id
_entity.type
_entity.pdbx_description
1 polymer ?
#
loop_
_entity_poly.entity_id
_entity_poly.type
_entity_poly.pdbx_seq_one_letter_code
_entity_poly.pdbx_strand_id
1 'polypeptide(L)'
;MNSLTDLFNSEFKNLYALEKECIEIFESVQEEIEDQDLLQIAKELANDSSKQFELLQEAAKKIDINPGNTTDYVAQEMIENLKEISSQQIPQEVKDDAILGSFNRMNYYRMACYENTYELAKKLKYDDLKSLFFYNIDA
;
A
#
# COMPACT_ATOMS: atom_id res chain seq x y z
N MET A 1 -16.82 -14.98 2.21
CA MET A 1 -16.40 -14.77 3.60
C MET A 1 -17.59 -15.05 4.50
N ASN A 2 -17.46 -15.94 5.48
CA ASN A 2 -18.56 -16.38 6.36
C ASN A 2 -18.27 -16.13 7.86
N SER A 3 -17.08 -15.64 8.22
CA SER A 3 -16.67 -15.36 9.59
C SER A 3 -15.77 -14.12 9.68
N LEU A 4 -15.56 -13.58 10.89
CA LEU A 4 -14.59 -12.51 11.11
C LEU A 4 -13.16 -12.95 10.78
N THR A 5 -12.84 -14.23 10.97
CA THR A 5 -11.55 -14.81 10.57
C THR A 5 -11.41 -14.84 9.05
N ASP A 6 -12.47 -15.20 8.31
CA ASP A 6 -12.44 -15.18 6.85
C ASP A 6 -12.24 -13.75 6.32
N LEU A 7 -12.90 -12.78 6.94
CA LEU A 7 -12.75 -11.37 6.60
C LEU A 7 -11.33 -10.88 6.90
N PHE A 8 -10.79 -11.15 8.10
CA PHE A 8 -9.40 -10.82 8.43
C PHE A 8 -8.41 -11.44 7.45
N ASN A 9 -8.61 -12.72 7.10
CA ASN A 9 -7.75 -13.39 6.14
C ASN A 9 -7.86 -12.74 4.74
N SER A 10 -9.03 -12.25 4.34
CA SER A 10 -9.17 -11.53 3.07
C SER A 10 -8.46 -10.17 3.11
N GLU A 11 -8.70 -9.37 4.15
CA GLU A 11 -8.08 -8.05 4.31
C GLU A 11 -6.55 -8.15 4.40
N PHE A 12 -6.03 -9.12 5.16
CA PHE A 12 -4.59 -9.37 5.26
C PHE A 12 -3.96 -9.68 3.90
N LYS A 13 -4.62 -10.47 3.06
CA LYS A 13 -4.12 -10.81 1.72
C LYS A 13 -4.17 -9.62 0.77
N ASN A 14 -5.21 -8.80 0.86
CA ASN A 14 -5.30 -7.55 0.11
C ASN A 14 -4.17 -6.60 0.53
N LEU A 15 -3.95 -6.43 1.83
CA LEU A 15 -2.88 -5.58 2.37
C LEU A 15 -1.49 -6.07 1.93
N TYR A 16 -1.26 -7.39 1.94
CA TYR A 16 -0.05 -8.01 1.42
C TYR A 16 0.17 -7.71 -0.06
N ALA A 17 -0.87 -7.85 -0.89
CA ALA A 17 -0.81 -7.55 -2.31
C ALA A 17 -0.56 -6.06 -2.55
N LEU A 18 -1.31 -5.20 -1.86
CA LEU A 18 -1.21 -3.75 -1.92
C LEU A 18 0.22 -3.27 -1.65
N GLU A 19 0.88 -3.74 -0.59
CA GLU A 19 2.24 -3.29 -0.29
C GLU A 19 3.25 -3.72 -1.34
N LYS A 20 3.12 -4.94 -1.88
CA LYS A 20 3.95 -5.38 -3.01
C LYS A 20 3.76 -4.49 -4.23
N GLU A 21 2.51 -4.23 -4.59
CA GLU A 21 2.14 -3.40 -5.73
C GLU A 21 2.59 -1.93 -5.55
N CYS A 22 2.56 -1.42 -4.31
CA CYS A 22 3.06 -0.09 -3.95
C CYS A 22 4.57 0.05 -4.17
N ILE A 23 5.39 -0.95 -3.79
CA ILE A 23 6.84 -0.93 -4.06
C ILE A 23 7.08 -0.76 -5.56
N GLU A 24 6.46 -1.63 -6.37
CA GLU A 24 6.65 -1.65 -7.82
C GLU A 24 6.26 -0.32 -8.46
N ILE A 25 5.10 0.24 -8.10
CA ILE A 25 4.64 1.49 -8.71
C ILE A 25 5.46 2.70 -8.25
N PHE A 26 5.75 2.84 -6.95
CA PHE A 26 6.49 3.97 -6.43
C PHE A 26 7.93 4.01 -6.92
N GLU A 27 8.56 2.86 -7.21
CA GLU A 27 9.86 2.80 -7.87
C GLU A 27 9.76 3.15 -9.36
N SER A 28 8.78 2.59 -10.07
CA SER A 28 8.69 2.74 -11.53
C SER A 28 8.45 4.16 -12.02
N VAL A 29 7.84 5.03 -11.21
CA VAL A 29 7.54 6.41 -11.59
C VAL A 29 8.63 7.41 -11.21
N GLN A 30 9.68 6.99 -10.50
CA GLN A 30 10.73 7.91 -10.04
C GLN A 30 11.47 8.60 -11.18
N GLU A 31 11.63 7.92 -12.32
CA GLU A 31 12.31 8.46 -13.50
C GLU A 31 11.49 9.55 -14.22
N GLU A 32 10.19 9.66 -13.92
CA GLU A 32 9.26 10.62 -14.55
C GLU A 32 9.05 11.89 -13.72
N ILE A 33 9.64 11.97 -12.52
CA ILE A 33 9.49 13.07 -11.56
C ILE A 33 10.70 14.02 -11.66
N GLU A 34 10.47 15.32 -11.87
CA GLU A 34 11.54 16.34 -11.84
C GLU A 34 11.59 17.10 -10.50
N ASP A 35 10.44 17.28 -9.84
CA ASP A 35 10.36 17.86 -8.50
C ASP A 35 11.11 16.99 -7.47
N GLN A 36 12.10 17.59 -6.79
CA GLN A 36 13.00 16.86 -5.89
C GLN A 36 12.33 16.46 -4.57
N ASP A 37 11.35 17.23 -4.11
CA ASP A 37 10.62 16.91 -2.88
C ASP A 37 9.66 15.74 -3.16
N LEU A 38 8.97 15.74 -4.31
CA LEU A 38 8.13 14.64 -4.75
C LEU A 38 8.95 13.36 -5.01
N LEU A 39 10.13 13.48 -5.59
CA LEU A 39 11.03 12.34 -5.78
C LEU A 39 11.46 11.74 -4.43
N GLN A 40 11.70 12.58 -3.43
CA GLN A 40 12.01 12.13 -2.07
C GLN A 40 10.81 11.40 -1.46
N ILE A 41 9.60 11.94 -1.60
CA ILE A 41 8.35 11.28 -1.18
C ILE A 41 8.22 9.89 -1.85
N ALA A 42 8.45 9.79 -3.17
CA ALA A 42 8.36 8.50 -3.88
C ALA A 42 9.31 7.45 -3.30
N LYS A 43 10.56 7.85 -2.98
CA LYS A 43 11.57 6.96 -2.38
C LYS A 43 11.19 6.52 -0.97
N GLU A 44 10.68 7.44 -0.16
CA GLU A 44 10.23 7.16 1.19
C GLU A 44 9.05 6.19 1.18
N LEU A 45 8.07 6.41 0.31
CA LEU A 45 6.92 5.52 0.16
C LEU A 45 7.31 4.12 -0.32
N ALA A 46 8.21 4.01 -1.30
CA ALA A 46 8.72 2.71 -1.76
C ALA A 46 9.43 1.95 -0.63
N ASN A 47 10.31 2.63 0.10
CA ASN A 47 11.05 2.05 1.22
C ASN A 47 10.13 1.64 2.39
N ASP A 48 9.15 2.46 2.71
CA ASP A 48 8.18 2.14 3.76
C ASP A 48 7.27 0.98 3.35
N SER A 49 6.81 0.92 2.10
CA SER A 49 6.11 -0.25 1.57
C SER A 49 6.97 -1.51 1.61
N SER A 50 8.26 -1.41 1.30
CA SER A 50 9.20 -2.54 1.39
C SER A 50 9.28 -3.11 2.81
N LYS A 51 9.49 -2.24 3.81
CA LYS A 51 9.52 -2.65 5.23
C LYS A 51 8.20 -3.29 5.67
N GLN A 52 7.08 -2.68 5.30
CA GLN A 52 5.77 -3.22 5.67
C GLN A 52 5.51 -4.58 5.02
N PHE A 53 5.88 -4.73 3.76
CA PHE A 53 5.79 -6.00 3.05
C PHE A 53 6.60 -7.10 3.74
N GLU A 54 7.83 -6.79 4.19
CA GLU A 54 8.64 -7.73 4.98
C GLU A 54 7.94 -8.16 6.28
N LEU A 55 7.39 -7.22 7.03
CA LEU A 55 6.68 -7.52 8.27
C LEU A 55 5.40 -8.33 8.02
N LEU A 56 4.67 -8.07 6.93
CA LEU A 56 3.52 -8.86 6.51
C LEU A 56 3.92 -10.28 6.11
N GLN A 57 5.07 -10.49 5.46
CA GLN A 57 5.58 -11.84 5.17
C GLN A 57 5.87 -12.64 6.45
N GLU A 58 6.43 -12.00 7.48
CA GLU A 58 6.67 -12.64 8.77
C GLU A 58 5.35 -12.99 9.47
N ALA A 59 4.39 -12.07 9.47
CA ALA A 59 3.07 -12.29 10.04
C ALA A 59 2.32 -13.42 9.34
N ALA A 60 2.35 -13.47 8.00
CA ALA A 60 1.71 -14.51 7.20
C ALA A 60 2.19 -15.92 7.63
N LYS A 61 3.50 -16.07 7.87
CA LYS A 61 4.10 -17.31 8.38
C LYS A 61 3.61 -17.64 9.79
N LYS A 62 3.51 -16.64 10.68
CA LYS A 62 3.09 -16.82 12.07
C LYS A 62 1.64 -17.29 12.21
N ILE A 63 0.76 -16.82 11.32
CA ILE A 63 -0.69 -17.11 11.34
C ILE A 63 -1.13 -18.15 10.31
N ASP A 64 -0.18 -18.79 9.63
CA ASP A 64 -0.42 -19.80 8.60
C ASP A 64 -1.39 -19.34 7.48
N ILE A 65 -1.25 -18.08 7.06
CA ILE A 65 -1.99 -17.54 5.92
C ILE A 65 -1.08 -17.57 4.69
N ASN A 66 -1.58 -18.19 3.62
CA ASN A 66 -0.97 -18.09 2.30
C ASN A 66 -1.63 -16.96 1.48
N PRO A 67 -0.92 -15.85 1.17
CA PRO A 67 -1.45 -14.77 0.35
C PRO A 67 -1.74 -15.16 -1.09
N GLY A 68 -1.06 -16.18 -1.62
CA GLY A 68 -1.19 -16.61 -3.00
C GLY A 68 -0.95 -15.47 -3.99
N ASN A 69 -1.68 -15.49 -5.11
CA ASN A 69 -1.66 -14.44 -6.14
C ASN A 69 -2.84 -13.48 -5.96
N THR A 70 -3.11 -13.05 -4.72
CA THR A 70 -4.15 -12.05 -4.48
C THR A 70 -3.74 -10.73 -5.12
N THR A 71 -4.71 -10.06 -5.73
CA THR A 71 -4.56 -8.73 -6.34
C THR A 71 -5.57 -7.81 -5.67
N ASP A 72 -5.13 -6.61 -5.31
CA ASP A 72 -6.05 -5.57 -4.84
C ASP A 72 -6.55 -4.76 -6.04
N TYR A 73 -7.78 -5.03 -6.49
CA TYR A 73 -8.33 -4.35 -7.66
C TYR A 73 -8.49 -2.84 -7.49
N VAL A 74 -8.68 -2.35 -6.26
CA VAL A 74 -8.78 -0.91 -6.01
C VAL A 74 -7.40 -0.26 -6.15
N ALA A 75 -6.36 -0.93 -5.65
CA ALA A 75 -4.98 -0.52 -5.85
C ALA A 75 -4.57 -0.54 -7.33
N GLN A 76 -4.94 -1.60 -8.07
CA GLN A 76 -4.66 -1.71 -9.51
C GLN A 76 -5.20 -0.53 -10.30
N GLU A 77 -6.46 -0.13 -10.07
CA GLU A 77 -7.04 1.04 -10.75
C GLU A 77 -6.23 2.32 -10.44
N MET A 78 -5.80 2.52 -9.19
CA MET A 78 -4.95 3.66 -8.83
C MET A 78 -3.55 3.60 -9.47
N ILE A 79 -2.99 2.40 -9.60
CA ILE A 79 -1.70 2.15 -10.26
C ILE A 79 -1.80 2.43 -11.76
N GLU A 80 -2.87 1.98 -12.41
CA GLU A 80 -3.13 2.25 -13.82
C GLU A 80 -3.28 3.75 -14.08
N ASN A 81 -4.05 4.46 -13.25
CA ASN A 81 -4.16 5.92 -13.31
C ASN A 81 -2.80 6.62 -13.15
N LEU A 82 -1.98 6.17 -12.19
CA LEU A 82 -0.67 6.75 -11.97
C LEU A 82 0.29 6.51 -13.16
N LYS A 83 0.27 5.30 -13.76
CA LYS A 83 1.03 5.01 -14.98
C LYS A 83 0.56 5.84 -16.16
N GLU A 84 -0.74 6.05 -16.30
CA GLU A 84 -1.28 6.92 -17.34
C GLU A 84 -0.74 8.34 -17.16
N ILE A 85 -0.90 8.94 -15.97
CA ILE A 85 -0.38 10.27 -15.63
C ILE A 85 1.12 10.38 -15.94
N SER A 86 1.93 9.42 -15.49
CA SER A 86 3.39 9.50 -15.65
C SER A 86 3.81 9.49 -17.13
N SER A 87 3.05 8.78 -17.98
CA SER A 87 3.31 8.69 -19.42
C SER A 87 2.79 9.88 -20.25
N GLN A 88 1.95 10.74 -19.67
CA GLN A 88 1.34 11.86 -20.39
C GLN A 88 2.36 12.92 -20.80
N GLN A 89 2.22 13.43 -22.02
CA GLN A 89 3.06 14.50 -22.57
C GLN A 89 2.46 15.87 -22.24
N ILE A 90 2.54 16.24 -20.96
CA ILE A 90 2.01 17.49 -20.40
C ILE A 90 3.15 18.30 -19.73
N PRO A 91 2.92 19.58 -19.38
CA PRO A 91 3.94 20.35 -18.64
C PRO A 91 4.36 19.61 -17.35
N GLN A 92 5.67 19.55 -17.10
CA GLN A 92 6.21 18.72 -16.02
C GLN A 92 5.66 19.09 -14.64
N GLU A 93 5.52 20.38 -14.33
CA GLU A 93 4.90 20.85 -13.08
C GLU A 93 3.48 20.27 -12.87
N VAL A 94 2.69 20.19 -13.95
CA VAL A 94 1.33 19.60 -13.89
C VAL A 94 1.40 18.09 -13.70
N LYS A 95 2.39 17.43 -14.32
CA LYS A 95 2.60 15.98 -14.16
C LYS A 95 2.99 15.63 -12.72
N ASP A 96 3.95 16.36 -12.15
CA ASP A 96 4.43 16.16 -10.79
C ASP A 96 3.28 16.37 -9.78
N ASP A 97 2.49 17.44 -9.91
CA ASP A 97 1.31 17.66 -9.06
C ASP A 97 0.25 16.55 -9.21
N ALA A 98 0.06 16.03 -10.42
CA ALA A 98 -0.86 14.93 -10.67
C ALA A 98 -0.37 13.61 -10.04
N ILE A 99 0.94 13.33 -10.10
CA ILE A 99 1.59 12.20 -9.44
C ILE A 99 1.43 12.32 -7.92
N LEU A 100 1.71 13.50 -7.34
CA LEU A 100 1.51 13.76 -5.91
C LEU A 100 0.06 13.51 -5.48
N GLY A 101 -0.91 13.98 -6.28
CA GLY A 101 -2.32 13.70 -6.06
C GLY A 101 -2.64 12.20 -6.03
N SER A 102 -2.01 11.41 -6.90
CA SER A 102 -2.16 9.95 -6.93
C SER A 102 -1.49 9.25 -5.75
N PHE A 103 -0.28 9.69 -5.34
CA PHE A 103 0.38 9.20 -4.13
C PHE A 103 -0.48 9.42 -2.89
N ASN A 104 -1.07 10.60 -2.74
CA ASN A 104 -1.97 10.90 -1.63
C ASN A 104 -3.16 9.93 -1.59
N ARG A 105 -3.86 9.73 -2.71
CA ARG A 105 -4.99 8.78 -2.79
C ARG A 105 -4.58 7.36 -2.40
N MET A 106 -3.45 6.88 -2.94
CA MET A 106 -2.91 5.56 -2.62
C MET A 106 -2.60 5.44 -1.13
N ASN A 107 -1.96 6.44 -0.52
CA ASN A 107 -1.62 6.40 0.90
C ASN A 107 -2.85 6.42 1.81
N TYR A 108 -3.88 7.23 1.49
CA TYR A 108 -5.14 7.19 2.26
C TYR A 108 -5.86 5.85 2.11
N TYR A 109 -5.81 5.23 0.93
CA TYR A 109 -6.34 3.88 0.74
C TYR A 109 -5.57 2.84 1.58
N ARG A 110 -4.24 2.86 1.50
CA ARG A 110 -3.36 2.02 2.33
C ARG A 110 -3.70 2.14 3.82
N MET A 111 -3.83 3.37 4.31
CA MET A 111 -4.21 3.63 5.71
C MET A 111 -5.55 2.99 6.09
N ALA A 112 -6.56 3.12 5.23
CA ALA A 112 -7.86 2.49 5.47
C ALA A 112 -7.75 0.96 5.55
N CYS A 113 -6.95 0.34 4.67
CA CYS A 113 -6.70 -1.11 4.69
C CYS A 113 -5.99 -1.54 5.99
N TYR A 114 -5.00 -0.79 6.46
CA TYR A 114 -4.34 -1.04 7.75
C TYR A 114 -5.31 -0.93 8.92
N GLU A 115 -6.10 0.15 8.98
CA GLU A 115 -7.07 0.38 10.06
C GLU A 115 -8.12 -0.74 10.12
N ASN A 116 -8.66 -1.14 8.96
CA ASN A 116 -9.61 -2.25 8.86
C ASN A 116 -9.00 -3.56 9.38
N THR A 117 -7.76 -3.87 8.97
CA THR A 117 -7.05 -5.09 9.38
C THR A 117 -6.73 -5.08 10.88
N TYR A 118 -6.32 -3.92 11.40
CA TYR A 118 -6.05 -3.69 12.82
C TYR A 118 -7.30 -3.92 13.70
N GLU A 119 -8.44 -3.35 13.32
CA GLU A 119 -9.69 -3.50 14.07
C GLU A 119 -10.21 -4.95 14.04
N LEU A 120 -9.98 -5.68 12.95
CA LEU A 120 -10.29 -7.11 12.88
C LEU A 120 -9.35 -7.93 13.79
N ALA A 121 -8.05 -7.65 13.76
CA ALA A 121 -7.08 -8.28 14.68
C ALA A 121 -7.46 -8.04 16.15
N LYS A 122 -7.93 -6.83 16.50
CA LYS A 122 -8.48 -6.52 17.83
C LYS A 122 -9.69 -7.37 18.19
N LYS A 123 -10.68 -7.46 17.31
CA LYS A 123 -11.88 -8.26 17.55
C LYS A 123 -11.57 -9.76 17.71
N LEU A 124 -10.57 -10.26 16.99
CA LEU A 124 -10.12 -11.66 17.04
C LEU A 124 -9.10 -11.95 18.16
N LYS A 125 -8.67 -10.94 18.92
CA LYS A 125 -7.65 -11.05 19.97
C LYS A 125 -6.28 -11.53 19.46
N TYR A 126 -5.91 -11.12 18.25
CA TYR A 126 -4.56 -11.33 17.70
C TYR A 126 -3.59 -10.27 18.23
N ASP A 127 -3.39 -10.26 19.55
CA ASP A 127 -2.65 -9.20 20.26
C ASP A 127 -1.23 -9.00 19.70
N ASP A 128 -0.55 -10.09 19.36
CA ASP A 128 0.80 -10.07 18.79
C ASP A 128 0.91 -9.44 17.39
N LEU A 129 -0.22 -9.28 16.69
CA LEU A 129 -0.24 -8.71 15.34
C LEU A 129 -0.70 -7.25 15.34
N LYS A 130 -1.20 -6.73 16.47
CA LYS A 130 -1.76 -5.37 16.52
C LYS A 130 -0.73 -4.30 16.21
N SER A 131 0.51 -4.47 16.66
CA SER A 131 1.59 -3.52 16.40
C SER A 131 2.00 -3.48 14.93
N LEU A 132 1.74 -4.54 14.17
CA LEU A 132 2.02 -4.60 12.74
C LEU A 132 1.10 -3.68 11.95
N PHE A 133 -0.17 -3.65 12.33
CA PHE A 133 -1.19 -2.90 11.58
C PHE A 133 -1.43 -1.50 12.15
N PHE A 134 -0.68 -1.11 13.19
CA PHE A 134 -0.73 0.24 13.72
C PHE A 134 0.11 1.15 12.83
N TYR A 135 -0.52 1.70 11.81
CA TYR A 135 0.12 2.60 10.86
C TYR A 135 0.01 4.04 11.39
N ASN A 136 1.11 4.55 11.94
CA ASN A 136 1.20 5.93 12.42
C ASN A 136 1.53 6.87 11.27
N ILE A 137 0.82 8.00 11.21
CA ILE A 137 1.11 9.10 10.29
C ILE A 137 2.09 10.03 10.99
N ASP A 138 3.38 9.87 10.75
CA ASP A 138 4.28 11.02 10.83
C ASP A 138 4.43 11.50 9.37
N ALA A 139 3.47 12.32 8.95
CA ALA A 139 3.52 13.08 7.69
C ALA A 139 4.37 14.33 7.87
#